data_AF-A0AAV6JIZ5-F1
#
_entry.id   AF-A0AAV6JIZ5-F1
#
_cell.length_a   1.000
_cell.length_b   1.000
_cell.length_c   1.000
_cell.angle_alpha   90.00
_cell.angle_beta   90.00
_cell.angle_gamma   90.00
#
_symmetry.space_group_name_H-M   'P 1'
#
loop_
_entity.id
_entity.type
_entity.pdbx_description
1 polymer ?
#
loop_
_entity_poly.entity_id
_entity_poly.type
_entity_poly.pdbx_seq_one_letter_code
_entity_poly.pdbx_strand_id
1 'polypeptide(L)'
;MIPYKVKSPYMAILSWDALFSSCKLNTRKGFGLACHLGVLANLPTIGIGKNLHHVDGLTQSTVRQLLETKGTHEDILTLRVMQFLMKLMQAMRSNPGSFKPIYISVGHRVSLANAVKIARMTSKYRVPEPIRQADIRSRDYLRKHQSAG
;
A
#
# COMPACT_ATOMS: atom_id res chain seq x y z
N MET A 1 -3.20 -10.50 -10.05
CA MET A 1 -3.61 -9.63 -8.92
C MET A 1 -5.13 -9.71 -8.82
N ILE A 2 -5.68 -10.33 -7.77
CA ILE A 2 -7.13 -10.43 -7.60
C ILE A 2 -7.59 -9.20 -6.80
N PRO A 3 -8.39 -8.28 -7.38
CA PRO A 3 -8.90 -7.15 -6.63
C PRO A 3 -9.87 -7.65 -5.55
N TYR A 4 -9.54 -7.42 -4.29
CA TYR A 4 -10.46 -7.74 -3.20
C TYR A 4 -11.42 -6.58 -3.02
N LYS A 5 -12.68 -6.81 -3.42
CA LYS A 5 -13.78 -5.91 -3.11
C LYS A 5 -14.01 -6.03 -1.61
N VAL A 6 -13.67 -4.99 -0.84
CA VAL A 6 -14.22 -4.85 0.52
C VAL A 6 -15.74 -4.94 0.38
N LYS A 7 -16.44 -5.59 1.30
CA LYS A 7 -17.92 -5.76 1.33
C LYS A 7 -18.68 -4.42 1.54
N SER A 8 -18.23 -3.37 0.87
CA SER A 8 -18.79 -2.04 0.82
C SER A 8 -18.50 -1.52 -0.60
N PRO A 9 -19.51 -1.13 -1.39
CA PRO A 9 -19.36 -0.80 -2.81
C PRO A 9 -18.51 0.45 -3.09
N TYR A 10 -17.85 1.03 -2.09
CA TYR A 10 -17.33 2.40 -2.13
C TYR A 10 -15.79 2.51 -2.13
N MET A 11 -15.00 1.43 -2.07
CA MET A 11 -13.53 1.54 -2.05
C MET A 11 -12.79 0.23 -2.36
N ALA A 12 -11.66 0.31 -3.09
CA ALA A 12 -10.76 -0.80 -3.37
C ALA A 12 -9.37 -0.58 -2.75
N ILE A 13 -8.85 -1.61 -2.07
CA ILE A 13 -7.50 -1.60 -1.48
C ILE A 13 -6.64 -2.57 -2.27
N LEU A 14 -5.54 -2.06 -2.84
CA LEU A 14 -4.66 -2.85 -3.69
C LEU A 14 -3.28 -3.02 -3.06
N SER A 15 -2.76 -4.24 -3.16
CA SER A 15 -1.38 -4.55 -2.82
C SER A 15 -0.49 -4.38 -4.04
N TRP A 16 0.60 -3.64 -3.90
CA TRP A 16 1.62 -3.52 -4.95
C TRP A 16 3.00 -3.24 -4.33
N ASP A 17 4.09 -3.59 -5.02
CA ASP A 17 5.44 -3.20 -4.59
C ASP A 17 5.62 -1.69 -4.71
N ALA A 18 5.93 -1.00 -3.60
CA ALA A 18 5.55 0.39 -3.31
C ALA A 18 6.03 1.51 -4.26
N LEU A 19 6.66 1.20 -5.40
CA LEU A 19 7.35 2.18 -6.22
C LEU A 19 6.40 3.17 -6.93
N PHE A 20 5.18 2.80 -7.32
CA PHE A 20 4.47 3.60 -8.33
C PHE A 20 3.04 4.06 -8.05
N SER A 21 2.43 3.87 -6.89
CA SER A 21 1.01 4.24 -6.73
C SER A 21 0.76 5.70 -6.30
N SER A 22 0.89 6.70 -7.18
CA SER A 22 0.22 8.00 -6.93
C SER A 22 -0.33 8.63 -8.21
N CYS A 23 -1.65 8.90 -8.24
CA CYS A 23 -2.26 9.73 -9.27
C CYS A 23 -1.75 11.17 -9.18
N LYS A 24 -0.66 11.49 -9.88
CA LYS A 24 -0.39 12.86 -10.31
C LYS A 24 -0.34 12.89 -11.83
N LEU A 25 -1.22 13.71 -12.41
CA LEU A 25 -1.73 13.65 -13.78
C LEU A 25 -0.71 14.07 -14.88
N ASN A 26 0.60 14.09 -14.63
CA ASN A 26 1.52 14.71 -15.59
C ASN A 26 2.84 13.99 -15.85
N THR A 27 2.91 12.66 -15.74
CA THR A 27 4.08 11.91 -16.26
C THR A 27 3.74 10.50 -16.71
N ARG A 28 4.36 10.07 -17.83
CA ARG A 28 4.33 8.72 -18.41
C ARG A 28 4.81 7.60 -17.45
N LYS A 29 5.33 7.92 -16.26
CA LYS A 29 5.88 6.99 -15.26
C LYS A 29 5.31 7.17 -13.83
N GLY A 30 4.29 8.02 -13.63
CA GLY A 30 3.70 8.29 -12.31
C GLY A 30 2.52 7.40 -11.93
N PHE A 31 1.98 6.60 -12.85
CA PHE A 31 0.65 6.01 -12.76
C PHE A 31 0.68 4.54 -12.32
N GLY A 32 0.74 4.29 -11.02
CA GLY A 32 0.73 2.93 -10.47
C GLY A 32 -0.64 2.27 -10.50
N LEU A 33 -0.66 0.95 -10.29
CA LEU A 33 -1.87 0.14 -10.46
C LEU A 33 -3.08 0.59 -9.63
N ALA A 34 -2.89 1.08 -8.39
CA ALA A 34 -4.03 1.55 -7.60
C ALA A 34 -4.67 2.79 -8.21
N CYS A 35 -3.86 3.72 -8.71
CA CYS A 35 -4.33 4.88 -9.42
C CYS A 35 -4.99 4.50 -10.76
N HIS A 36 -4.37 3.61 -11.53
CA HIS A 36 -4.92 3.11 -12.80
C HIS A 36 -6.27 2.42 -12.65
N LEU A 37 -6.35 1.46 -11.73
CA LEU A 37 -7.62 0.78 -11.46
C LEU A 37 -8.68 1.73 -10.90
N GLY A 38 -8.27 2.67 -10.04
CA GLY A 38 -9.20 3.62 -9.43
C GLY A 38 -9.83 4.56 -10.45
N VAL A 39 -9.04 5.08 -11.39
CA VAL A 39 -9.55 5.93 -12.49
C VAL A 39 -10.47 5.13 -13.41
N LEU A 40 -10.05 3.94 -13.87
CA LEU A 40 -10.86 3.12 -14.77
C LEU A 40 -12.17 2.65 -14.15
N ALA A 41 -12.15 2.27 -12.88
CA ALA A 41 -13.34 1.81 -12.16
C ALA A 41 -14.16 2.95 -11.56
N ASN A 42 -13.66 4.20 -11.61
CA ASN A 42 -14.21 5.35 -10.90
C ASN A 42 -14.46 5.09 -9.40
N LEU A 43 -13.54 4.37 -8.75
CA LEU A 43 -13.62 3.97 -7.34
C LEU A 43 -12.47 4.56 -6.53
N PRO A 44 -12.71 4.94 -5.26
CA PRO A 44 -11.64 5.27 -4.33
C PRO A 44 -10.65 4.10 -4.20
N THR A 45 -9.36 4.37 -4.36
CA THR A 45 -8.31 3.36 -4.29
C THR A 45 -7.13 3.76 -3.42
N ILE A 46 -6.59 2.78 -2.69
CA ILE A 46 -5.41 2.92 -1.85
C ILE A 46 -4.35 1.91 -2.31
N GLY A 47 -3.10 2.36 -2.45
CA GLY A 47 -1.97 1.51 -2.75
C GLY A 47 -1.18 1.17 -1.49
N ILE A 48 -1.00 -0.11 -1.19
CA ILE A 48 -0.27 -0.59 -0.01
C ILE A 48 0.85 -1.54 -0.45
N GLY A 49 2.09 -1.22 -0.06
CA GLY A 49 3.26 -2.03 -0.37
C GLY A 49 3.94 -2.62 0.85
N LYS A 50 4.50 -3.82 0.67
CA LYS A 50 5.22 -4.57 1.72
C LYS A 50 6.72 -4.28 1.70
N ASN A 51 7.24 -3.87 0.55
CA ASN A 51 8.65 -3.57 0.34
C ASN A 51 8.77 -2.17 -0.27
N LEU A 52 9.79 -1.45 0.15
CA LEU A 52 10.22 -0.22 -0.50
C LEU A 52 11.35 -0.62 -1.44
N HIS A 53 11.04 -0.67 -2.73
CA HIS A 53 12.07 -0.76 -3.76
C HIS A 53 12.68 0.64 -3.92
N HIS A 54 13.94 0.78 -4.34
CA HIS A 54 14.71 2.04 -4.34
C HIS A 54 13.88 3.27 -4.75
N VAL A 55 13.56 4.12 -3.77
CA VAL A 55 12.93 5.43 -3.99
C VAL A 55 13.86 6.47 -3.38
N ASP A 56 14.45 7.36 -4.20
CA ASP A 56 15.21 8.53 -3.75
C ASP A 56 16.32 8.26 -2.72
N GLY A 57 16.99 7.11 -2.80
CA GLY A 57 18.01 6.70 -1.82
C GLY A 57 17.44 6.32 -0.44
N LEU A 58 16.12 6.35 -0.25
CA LEU A 58 15.46 5.77 0.92
C LEU A 58 15.49 4.26 0.81
N THR A 59 16.19 3.64 1.75
CA THR A 59 16.24 2.19 1.88
C THR A 59 15.28 1.71 2.96
N GLN A 60 14.89 0.43 2.86
CA GLN A 60 14.01 -0.18 3.85
C GLN A 60 14.63 -0.19 5.26
N SER A 61 15.96 -0.27 5.38
CA SER A 61 16.67 -0.20 6.66
C SER A 61 16.57 1.20 7.27
N THR A 62 16.80 2.26 6.49
CA THR A 62 16.67 3.64 6.96
C THR A 62 15.26 3.92 7.48
N VAL A 63 14.23 3.48 6.75
CA VAL A 63 12.83 3.67 7.18
C VAL A 63 12.52 2.89 8.46
N ARG A 64 13.05 1.67 8.61
CA ARG A 64 12.84 0.87 9.84
C ARG A 64 13.48 1.54 11.04
N GLN A 65 14.72 2.00 10.91
CA GLN A 65 15.44 2.67 11.99
C GLN A 65 14.72 3.96 12.41
N LEU A 66 14.22 4.76 11.46
CA LEU A 66 13.44 5.96 11.74
C LEU A 66 12.08 5.70 12.40
N LEU A 67 11.47 4.54 12.16
CA LEU A 67 10.25 4.11 12.84
C LEU A 67 10.53 3.58 14.25
N GLU A 68 11.68 2.95 14.46
CA GLU A 68 12.10 2.46 15.78
C GLU A 68 12.44 3.61 16.74
N THR A 69 13.05 4.68 16.24
CA THR A 69 13.42 5.84 17.06
C THR A 69 12.23 6.73 17.45
N LYS A 70 11.11 6.68 16.73
CA LYS A 70 9.94 7.54 16.97
C LYS A 70 9.04 7.12 18.14
N GLY A 71 9.19 5.91 18.66
CA GLY A 71 8.44 5.45 19.82
C GLY A 71 6.93 5.26 19.58
N THR A 72 6.27 4.68 20.59
CA THR A 72 5.02 3.91 20.54
C THR A 72 3.73 4.67 20.19
N HIS A 73 3.72 6.01 20.19
CA HIS A 73 2.48 6.77 20.10
C HIS A 73 2.04 7.10 18.66
N GLU A 74 2.99 7.21 17.72
CA GLU A 74 2.70 7.46 16.31
C GLU A 74 3.61 6.59 15.44
N ASP A 75 3.21 5.31 15.28
CA ASP A 75 3.83 4.28 14.42
C ASP A 75 3.74 4.61 12.90
N ILE A 76 3.78 5.89 12.56
CA ILE A 76 3.50 6.47 11.26
C ILE A 76 4.64 7.45 10.90
N LEU A 77 5.38 7.13 9.85
CA LEU A 77 6.41 7.97 9.28
C LEU A 77 5.98 8.48 7.91
N THR A 78 5.79 9.79 7.79
CA THR A 78 5.57 10.44 6.50
C THR A 78 6.87 10.43 5.70
N LEU A 79 6.86 9.78 4.55
CA LEU A 79 7.97 9.75 3.61
C LEU A 79 7.68 10.74 2.49
N ARG A 80 8.59 11.68 2.30
CA ARG A 80 8.55 12.66 1.22
C ARG A 80 9.65 12.33 0.23
N VAL A 81 9.24 12.09 -1.00
CA VAL A 81 10.08 11.69 -2.13
C VAL A 81 10.09 12.86 -3.10
N MET A 82 11.27 13.40 -3.40
CA MET A 82 11.51 14.67 -4.10
C MET A 82 12.04 14.49 -5.54
N GLN A 83 12.28 13.27 -6.03
CA GLN A 83 13.05 13.07 -7.26
C GLN A 83 12.32 13.43 -8.58
N PHE A 84 11.03 13.78 -8.57
CA PHE A 84 10.36 14.22 -9.81
C PHE A 84 9.07 15.04 -9.60
N LEU A 85 8.32 14.69 -8.58
CA LEU A 85 7.16 15.44 -8.09
C LEU A 85 6.98 14.98 -6.66
N MET A 86 6.79 15.90 -5.73
CA MET A 86 6.65 15.58 -4.32
C MET A 86 5.61 14.49 -4.12
N LYS A 87 6.06 13.26 -3.88
CA LYS A 87 5.21 12.09 -3.67
C LYS A 87 5.17 11.89 -2.17
N LEU A 88 3.98 12.13 -1.63
CA LEU A 88 3.69 11.91 -0.22
C LEU A 88 3.18 10.49 -0.09
N MET A 89 3.98 9.66 0.56
CA MET A 89 3.60 8.33 1.00
C MET A 89 3.86 8.21 2.49
N GLN A 90 3.31 7.19 3.13
CA GLN A 90 3.45 7.03 4.56
C GLN A 90 3.88 5.60 4.87
N ALA A 91 4.99 5.45 5.58
CA ALA A 91 5.36 4.18 6.16
C ALA A 91 4.63 4.04 7.50
N MET A 92 3.98 2.91 7.72
CA MET A 92 3.26 2.64 8.95
C MET A 92 3.65 1.27 9.48
N ARG A 93 3.88 1.18 10.79
CA ARG A 93 3.89 -0.07 11.51
C ARG A 93 2.44 -0.41 11.87
N SER A 94 1.92 -1.46 11.28
CA SER A 94 0.50 -1.82 11.37
C SER A 94 0.13 -2.58 12.64
N ASN A 95 1.09 -3.18 13.31
CA ASN A 95 0.90 -3.96 14.53
C ASN A 95 2.15 -3.83 15.42
N PRO A 96 2.04 -3.71 16.76
CA PRO A 96 3.20 -3.59 17.65
C PRO A 96 4.18 -4.76 17.55
N GLY A 97 3.69 -5.96 17.23
CA GLY A 97 4.51 -7.15 17.01
C GLY A 97 5.17 -7.25 15.62
N SER A 98 5.03 -6.24 14.75
CA SER A 98 5.59 -6.28 13.40
C SER A 98 6.77 -5.32 13.20
N PHE A 99 7.96 -5.89 12.99
CA PHE A 99 9.18 -5.11 12.71
C PHE A 99 9.24 -4.54 11.29
N LYS A 100 8.40 -5.06 10.37
CA LYS A 100 8.45 -4.67 8.95
C LYS A 100 7.29 -3.74 8.62
N PRO A 101 7.54 -2.46 8.30
CA PRO A 101 6.47 -1.53 7.96
C PRO A 101 5.75 -1.91 6.66
N ILE A 102 4.58 -1.31 6.49
CA ILE A 102 3.86 -1.22 5.22
C ILE A 102 3.92 0.22 4.71
N TYR A 103 3.85 0.38 3.40
CA TYR A 103 3.98 1.65 2.71
C TYR A 103 2.66 2.01 2.06
N ILE A 104 2.07 3.12 2.45
CA ILE A 104 0.73 3.54 2.08
C ILE A 104 0.85 4.75 1.14
N SER A 105 0.09 4.71 0.07
CA SER A 105 0.07 5.73 -0.97
C SER A 105 -1.34 5.93 -1.50
N VAL A 106 -1.62 7.15 -1.97
CA VAL A 106 -2.94 7.50 -2.53
C VAL A 106 -3.08 6.89 -3.93
N GLY A 107 -4.16 6.16 -4.17
CA GLY A 107 -4.55 5.73 -5.51
C GLY A 107 -5.40 6.81 -6.19
N HIS A 108 -6.72 6.75 -5.99
CA HIS A 108 -7.73 7.61 -6.62
C HIS A 108 -8.79 8.03 -5.58
N ARG A 109 -9.32 9.26 -5.69
CA ARG A 109 -10.46 9.80 -4.89
C ARG A 109 -10.38 9.53 -3.37
N VAL A 110 -9.18 9.57 -2.79
CA VAL A 110 -8.96 9.40 -1.35
C VAL A 110 -7.80 10.29 -0.89
N SER A 111 -7.89 10.87 0.31
CA SER A 111 -6.78 11.61 0.91
C SER A 111 -5.76 10.66 1.55
N LEU A 112 -4.50 11.08 1.67
CA LEU A 112 -3.47 10.27 2.33
C LEU A 112 -3.83 9.95 3.79
N ALA A 113 -4.38 10.92 4.52
CA ALA A 113 -4.81 10.74 5.90
C ALA A 113 -5.90 9.66 6.02
N ASN A 114 -6.91 9.68 5.14
CA ASN A 114 -7.96 8.67 5.12
C ASN A 114 -7.44 7.30 4.69
N ALA A 115 -6.53 7.26 3.72
CA ALA A 115 -5.90 6.02 3.28
C ALA A 115 -5.16 5.33 4.44
N VAL A 116 -4.44 6.10 5.25
CA VAL A 116 -3.71 5.59 6.42
C VAL A 116 -4.66 5.14 7.51
N LYS A 117 -5.68 5.94 7.82
CA LYS A 117 -6.73 5.57 8.78
C LYS A 117 -7.38 4.23 8.41
N ILE A 118 -7.74 4.05 7.13
CA ILE A 118 -8.34 2.83 6.61
C ILE A 118 -7.38 1.65 6.68
N ALA A 119 -6.12 1.83 6.28
CA ALA A 119 -5.11 0.79 6.39
C ALA A 119 -4.93 0.34 7.83
N ARG A 120 -4.92 1.27 8.80
CA ARG A 120 -4.81 0.97 10.23
C ARG A 120 -6.03 0.21 10.74
N MET A 121 -7.24 0.70 10.46
CA MET A 121 -8.49 0.04 10.89
C MET A 121 -8.66 -1.37 10.33
N THR A 122 -8.09 -1.63 9.16
CA THR A 122 -8.19 -2.95 8.49
C THR A 122 -6.99 -3.85 8.78
N SER A 123 -6.00 -3.41 9.57
CA SER A 123 -4.81 -4.20 9.90
C SER A 123 -4.94 -4.90 11.25
N LYS A 124 -5.39 -6.16 11.23
CA LYS A 124 -5.27 -7.08 12.38
C LYS A 124 -3.85 -7.67 12.49
N TYR A 125 -3.17 -7.78 11.36
CA TYR A 125 -1.80 -8.28 11.23
C TYR A 125 -0.93 -7.23 10.53
N ARG A 126 0.29 -7.61 10.14
CA ARG A 126 1.17 -6.75 9.33
C ARG A 126 0.49 -6.21 8.07
N VAL A 127 -0.21 -7.08 7.35
CA VAL A 127 -0.86 -6.74 6.07
C VAL A 127 -2.35 -6.55 6.33
N PRO A 128 -2.98 -5.46 5.83
CA PRO A 128 -4.42 -5.26 5.95
C PRO A 128 -5.24 -6.47 5.51
N GLU A 129 -6.30 -6.76 6.26
CA GLU A 129 -7.12 -7.95 6.07
C GLU A 129 -7.66 -8.11 4.65
N PRO A 130 -8.12 -7.06 3.94
CA PRO A 130 -8.56 -7.18 2.55
C PRO A 130 -7.46 -7.68 1.61
N ILE A 131 -6.23 -7.19 1.78
CA ILE A 131 -5.07 -7.64 1.00
C ILE A 131 -4.68 -9.07 1.39
N ARG A 132 -4.65 -9.36 2.70
CA ARG A 132 -4.29 -10.68 3.22
C ARG A 132 -5.21 -11.76 2.66
N GLN A 133 -6.52 -11.49 2.62
CA GLN A 133 -7.51 -12.40 2.05
C GLN A 133 -7.34 -12.56 0.53
N ALA A 134 -7.01 -11.49 -0.19
CA ALA A 134 -6.72 -11.55 -1.61
C ALA A 134 -5.53 -12.49 -1.90
N ASP A 135 -4.44 -12.32 -1.15
CA ASP A 135 -3.22 -13.13 -1.30
C ASP A 135 -3.47 -14.61 -1.00
N ILE A 136 -4.21 -14.91 0.07
CA ILE A 136 -4.55 -16.30 0.43
C ILE A 136 -5.36 -16.95 -0.68
N ARG A 137 -6.45 -16.32 -1.13
CA ARG A 137 -7.31 -16.86 -2.19
C ARG A 137 -6.57 -17.02 -3.51
N SER A 138 -5.70 -16.06 -3.85
CA SER A 138 -4.88 -16.15 -5.06
C SER A 138 -3.93 -17.36 -5.00
N ARG A 139 -3.32 -17.62 -3.85
CA ARG A 139 -2.43 -18.79 -3.67
C ARG A 139 -3.22 -20.10 -3.64
N ASP A 140 -4.39 -20.13 -3.02
CA ASP A 140 -5.29 -21.29 -3.04
C ASP A 140 -5.72 -21.64 -4.46
N TYR A 141 -6.05 -20.63 -5.27
CA TYR A 141 -6.41 -20.82 -6.66
C TYR A 141 -5.25 -21.44 -7.46
N LEU A 142 -4.04 -20.90 -7.31
CA LEU A 142 -2.84 -21.43 -7.99
C LEU A 142 -2.56 -22.87 -7.57
N ARG A 143 -2.63 -23.20 -6.28
CA ARG A 143 -2.42 -24.57 -5.78
C ARG A 143 -3.41 -25.57 -6.37
N LYS A 144 -4.67 -25.18 -6.56
CA LYS A 144 -5.71 -26.04 -7.14
C LYS A 144 -5.55 -26.27 -8.64
N HIS A 145 -4.92 -25.36 -9.37
CA HIS A 145 -4.81 -25.40 -10.84
C HIS A 145 -3.38 -25.65 -11.35
N GLN A 146 -2.38 -25.75 -10.46
CA GLN A 146 -1.01 -26.12 -10.81
C GLN A 146 -0.81 -27.64 -11.00
N SER A 147 -1.77 -28.47 -10.59
CA SER A 147 -1.71 -29.94 -10.71
C SER A 147 -2.31 -30.47 -12.02
N ALA A 148 -2.69 -29.60 -12.96
CA ALA A 148 -3.37 -29.96 -14.21
C ALA A 148 -2.56 -29.62 -15.47
N GLY A 149 -1.24 -29.43 -15.34
CA GLY A 149 -0.32 -29.15 -16.44
C GLY A 149 0.73 -30.24 -16.59
#